data_AF-A0A9P6QJZ0-F1
#
_entry.id   AF-A0A9P6QJZ0-F1
#
_cell.length_a   1.000
_cell.length_b   1.000
_cell.length_c   1.000
_cell.angle_alpha   90.00
_cell.angle_beta   90.00
_cell.angle_gamma   90.00
#
_symmetry.space_group_name_H-M   'P 1'
#
loop_
_entity.id
_entity.type
_entity.pdbx_description
1 polymer ?
#
loop_
_entity_poly.entity_id
_entity_poly.type
_entity_poly.pdbx_seq_one_letter_code
_entity_poly.pdbx_strand_id
1 'polypeptide(L)'
;MVQAQLTEAQYKIATRVEIKNRDRIKIVKEKGDTIIKEVPVYVTQTDTDRFGVNVGFVRHYNAAFAGKSAGPAAKSDREPTNISLAEIAAINAFNASVCLQWREQALGLRALYRQLQSTMAEDQRSLKKQII
;
A
#
# COMPACT_ATOMS: atom_id res chain seq x y z
N MET A 1 -24.59 11.33 30.50
CA MET A 1 -23.44 10.46 30.84
C MET A 1 -23.17 9.39 29.78
N VAL A 2 -24.17 8.66 29.29
CA VAL A 2 -23.99 7.57 28.30
C VAL A 2 -23.30 8.03 27.00
N GLN A 3 -23.73 9.15 26.41
CA GLN A 3 -23.11 9.67 25.19
C GLN A 3 -21.60 10.00 25.35
N ALA A 4 -21.20 10.51 26.51
CA ALA A 4 -19.79 10.83 26.78
C ALA A 4 -18.94 9.56 26.91
N GLN A 5 -19.49 8.51 27.54
CA GLN A 5 -18.83 7.20 27.68
C GLN A 5 -18.66 6.50 26.33
N LEU A 6 -19.69 6.57 25.46
CA LEU A 6 -19.60 6.04 24.09
C LEU A 6 -18.52 6.75 23.28
N THR A 7 -18.50 8.09 23.30
CA THR A 7 -17.48 8.88 22.59
C THR A 7 -16.07 8.56 23.09
N GLU A 8 -15.89 8.43 24.41
CA GLU A 8 -14.59 8.06 25.00
C GLU A 8 -14.15 6.66 24.57
N ALA A 9 -15.07 5.68 24.54
CA ALA A 9 -14.78 4.33 24.07
C ALA A 9 -14.38 4.31 22.59
N GLN A 10 -15.11 5.04 21.74
CA GLN A 10 -14.80 5.18 20.32
C GLN A 10 -13.43 5.82 20.09
N TYR A 11 -13.08 6.85 20.85
CA TYR A 11 -11.78 7.50 20.78
C TYR A 11 -10.65 6.52 21.15
N LYS A 12 -10.78 5.80 22.27
CA LYS A 12 -9.79 4.79 22.70
C LYS A 12 -9.59 3.69 21.65
N ILE A 13 -10.67 3.26 20.99
CA ILE A 13 -10.61 2.28 19.89
C ILE A 13 -9.83 2.86 18.72
N ALA A 14 -10.18 4.07 18.27
CA ALA A 14 -9.53 4.73 17.13
C ALA A 14 -8.03 4.90 17.35
N THR A 15 -7.61 5.47 18.50
CA THR A 15 -6.19 5.66 18.84
C THR A 15 -5.43 4.34 18.87
N ARG A 16 -6.00 3.29 19.46
CA ARG A 16 -5.34 1.98 19.52
C ARG A 16 -5.14 1.37 18.13
N VAL A 17 -6.16 1.44 17.28
CA VAL A 17 -6.07 0.91 15.92
C VAL A 17 -5.08 1.71 15.09
N GLU A 18 -5.08 3.04 15.23
CA GLU A 18 -4.13 3.92 14.55
C GLU A 18 -2.68 3.58 14.89
N ILE A 19 -2.33 3.51 16.19
CA ILE A 19 -0.97 3.17 16.64
C ILE A 19 -0.53 1.83 16.04
N LYS A 20 -1.35 0.80 16.22
CA LYS A 20 -1.04 -0.56 15.72
C LYS A 20 -0.88 -0.58 14.21
N ASN A 21 -1.69 0.16 13.48
CA ASN A 21 -1.64 0.20 12.03
C ASN A 21 -0.40 0.97 11.53
N ARG A 22 -0.04 2.08 12.18
CA ARG A 22 1.18 2.83 11.90
C ARG A 22 2.42 1.95 12.07
N ASP A 23 2.48 1.17 13.15
CA ASP A 23 3.59 0.24 13.40
C ASP A 23 3.70 -0.83 12.30
N ARG A 24 2.57 -1.39 11.86
CA ARG A 24 2.54 -2.38 10.77
C ARG A 24 3.01 -1.80 9.45
N ILE A 25 2.54 -0.61 9.09
CA ILE A 25 2.96 0.11 7.89
C ILE A 25 4.46 0.38 7.94
N LYS A 26 5.00 0.81 9.10
CA LYS A 26 6.43 1.02 9.30
C LYS A 26 7.23 -0.25 9.05
N ILE A 27 6.82 -1.39 9.61
CA ILE A 27 7.48 -2.69 9.40
C ILE A 27 7.46 -3.08 7.91
N VAL A 28 6.33 -2.90 7.22
CA VAL A 28 6.24 -3.19 5.78
C VAL A 28 7.19 -2.29 4.99
N LYS A 29 7.23 -0.99 5.32
CA LYS A 29 8.15 -0.05 4.67
C LYS A 29 9.60 -0.46 4.87
N GLU A 30 10.03 -0.76 6.10
CA GLU A 30 11.42 -1.15 6.40
C GLU A 30 11.84 -2.44 5.67
N LYS A 31 10.93 -3.42 5.57
CA LYS A 31 11.15 -4.62 4.75
C LYS A 31 11.28 -4.27 3.27
N GLY A 32 10.41 -3.40 2.75
CA GLY A 32 10.49 -2.91 1.38
C GLY A 32 11.80 -2.18 1.08
N ASP A 33 12.23 -1.28 1.97
CA ASP A 33 13.50 -0.55 1.86
C ASP A 33 14.69 -1.54 1.82
N THR A 34 14.62 -2.63 2.58
CA THR A 34 15.64 -3.69 2.57
C THR A 34 15.66 -4.42 1.23
N ILE A 35 14.51 -4.85 0.72
CA ILE A 35 14.39 -5.53 -0.58
C ILE A 35 14.89 -4.64 -1.73
N ILE A 36 14.60 -3.34 -1.69
CA ILE A 36 15.08 -2.37 -2.70
C ILE A 36 16.62 -2.30 -2.68
N LYS A 37 17.24 -2.30 -1.50
CA LYS A 37 18.71 -2.30 -1.37
C LYS A 37 19.35 -3.60 -1.85
N GLU A 38 18.62 -4.71 -1.84
CA GLU A 38 19.09 -6.01 -2.33
C GLU A 38 19.00 -6.14 -3.85
N VAL A 39 18.40 -5.19 -4.57
CA VAL A 39 18.28 -5.25 -6.05
C VAL A 39 19.62 -5.57 -6.74
N PRO A 40 20.77 -4.95 -6.41
CA PRO A 40 22.04 -5.26 -7.06
C PRO A 40 22.56 -6.69 -6.83
N VAL A 41 22.04 -7.40 -5.82
CA VAL A 41 22.36 -8.82 -5.56
C VAL A 41 21.70 -9.71 -6.61
N TYR A 42 20.51 -9.34 -7.09
CA TYR A 42 19.71 -10.13 -8.03
C TYR A 42 19.76 -9.60 -9.48
N VAL A 43 19.99 -8.30 -9.66
CA VAL A 43 20.14 -7.64 -10.95
C VAL A 43 21.48 -6.94 -10.93
N THR A 44 22.50 -7.64 -11.42
CA THR A 44 23.88 -7.16 -11.36
C THR A 44 24.14 -6.05 -12.38
N GLN A 45 25.28 -5.37 -12.26
CA GLN A 45 25.72 -4.44 -13.30
C GLN A 45 25.92 -5.16 -14.64
N THR A 46 26.47 -6.38 -14.63
CA THR A 46 26.63 -7.19 -15.85
C THR A 46 25.29 -7.49 -16.52
N ASP A 47 24.23 -7.74 -15.75
CA ASP A 47 22.88 -7.91 -16.30
C ASP A 47 22.37 -6.60 -16.90
N THR A 48 22.59 -5.48 -16.22
CA THR A 48 22.20 -4.15 -16.72
C THR A 48 22.89 -3.80 -18.04
N ASP A 49 24.16 -4.13 -18.18
CA ASP A 49 24.93 -3.86 -19.41
C ASP A 49 24.53 -4.80 -20.55
N ARG A 50 24.09 -6.02 -20.21
CA ARG A 50 23.71 -7.06 -21.18
C ARG A 50 22.27 -6.94 -21.66
N PHE A 51 21.34 -6.55 -20.79
CA PHE A 51 19.92 -6.57 -21.05
C PHE A 51 19.34 -5.15 -21.10
N GLY A 52 18.91 -4.75 -22.29
CA GLY A 52 18.21 -3.49 -22.51
C GLY A 52 16.70 -3.62 -22.35
N VAL A 53 16.06 -2.49 -22.04
CA VAL A 53 14.61 -2.33 -22.09
C VAL A 53 14.28 -1.44 -23.29
N ASN A 54 13.13 -1.68 -23.92
CA ASN A 54 12.68 -0.92 -25.08
C ASN A 54 11.68 0.19 -24.69
N VAL A 55 11.60 1.25 -25.50
CA VAL A 55 10.72 2.41 -25.25
C VAL A 55 9.27 1.99 -25.04
N GLY A 56 8.81 0.98 -25.77
CA GLY A 56 7.45 0.45 -25.65
C GLY A 56 7.12 -0.12 -24.29
N PHE A 57 8.09 -0.78 -23.61
CA PHE A 57 7.90 -1.27 -22.25
C PHE A 57 7.61 -0.11 -21.30
N VAL A 58 8.43 0.93 -21.35
CA VAL A 58 8.32 2.11 -20.48
C VAL A 58 7.01 2.86 -20.75
N ARG A 59 6.65 3.05 -22.03
CA ARG A 59 5.40 3.68 -22.44
C ARG A 59 4.18 2.93 -21.90
N HIS A 60 4.16 1.60 -22.08
CA HIS A 60 3.08 0.76 -21.56
C HIS A 60 3.01 0.77 -20.04
N TYR A 61 4.16 0.63 -19.37
CA TYR A 61 4.26 0.67 -17.91
C TYR A 61 3.69 1.97 -17.33
N ASN A 62 4.12 3.13 -17.86
CA ASN A 62 3.62 4.42 -17.40
C ASN A 62 2.13 4.60 -17.67
N ALA A 63 1.64 4.13 -18.81
CA ALA A 63 0.22 4.16 -19.14
C ALA A 63 -0.62 3.35 -18.13
N ALA A 64 -0.13 2.17 -17.73
CA ALA A 64 -0.77 1.33 -16.72
C ALA A 64 -0.88 2.07 -15.37
N PHE A 65 0.20 2.70 -14.90
CA PHE A 65 0.18 3.49 -13.65
C PHE A 65 -0.68 4.76 -13.74
N ALA A 66 -0.84 5.33 -14.94
CA ALA A 66 -1.73 6.44 -15.18
C ALA A 66 -3.22 6.03 -15.32
N GLY A 67 -3.52 4.73 -15.39
CA GLY A 67 -4.86 4.23 -15.68
C GLY A 67 -5.35 4.61 -17.09
N LYS A 68 -4.43 4.75 -18.05
CA LYS A 68 -4.70 5.20 -19.42
C LYS A 68 -4.25 4.16 -20.44
N SER A 69 -4.83 4.20 -21.64
CA SER A 69 -4.31 3.43 -22.77
C SER A 69 -2.96 4.03 -23.20
N ALA A 70 -1.98 3.16 -23.49
CA ALA A 70 -0.74 3.58 -24.13
C ALA A 70 -0.98 4.10 -25.56
N GLY A 71 -2.09 3.72 -26.20
CA GLY A 71 -2.36 3.92 -27.61
C GLY A 71 -1.79 2.80 -28.49
N PRO A 72 -1.94 2.87 -29.81
CA PRO A 72 -1.41 1.88 -30.74
C PRO A 72 0.11 1.70 -30.60
N ALA A 73 0.63 0.52 -30.96
CA ALA A 73 2.07 0.28 -31.05
C ALA A 73 2.70 1.16 -32.13
N ALA A 74 3.90 1.68 -31.86
CA ALA A 74 4.67 2.50 -32.78
C ALA A 74 6.02 1.84 -33.10
N LYS A 75 6.62 2.15 -34.25
CA LYS A 75 7.96 1.66 -34.59
C LYS A 75 9.00 2.08 -33.54
N SER A 76 8.87 3.30 -33.01
CA SER A 76 9.72 3.83 -31.94
C SER A 76 9.66 3.02 -30.65
N ASP A 77 8.63 2.21 -30.42
CA ASP A 77 8.57 1.33 -29.25
C ASP A 77 9.71 0.30 -29.23
N ARG A 78 10.40 0.06 -30.36
CA ARG A 78 11.52 -0.88 -30.47
C ARG A 78 12.88 -0.25 -30.12
N GLU A 79 12.95 1.06 -29.99
CA GLU A 79 14.20 1.76 -29.65
C GLU A 79 14.64 1.46 -28.21
N PRO A 80 15.96 1.50 -27.92
CA PRO A 80 16.46 1.34 -26.57
C PRO A 80 16.08 2.52 -25.68
N THR A 81 16.00 2.28 -24.37
CA THR A 81 15.83 3.33 -23.35
C THR A 81 17.09 3.46 -22.50
N ASN A 82 17.26 4.60 -21.84
CA ASN A 82 18.33 4.81 -20.86
C ASN A 82 17.97 4.30 -19.44
N ILE A 83 16.78 3.75 -19.25
CA ILE A 83 16.34 3.11 -18.00
C ILE A 83 16.92 1.70 -17.93
N SER A 84 17.65 1.44 -16.86
CA SER A 84 18.29 0.15 -16.61
C SER A 84 17.31 -0.91 -16.08
N LEU A 85 17.68 -2.18 -16.24
CA LEU A 85 16.95 -3.29 -15.62
C LEU A 85 16.94 -3.19 -14.09
N ALA A 86 18.06 -2.75 -13.49
CA ALA A 86 18.18 -2.52 -12.05
C ALA A 86 17.21 -1.42 -11.56
N GLU A 87 17.07 -0.33 -12.31
CA GLU A 87 16.12 0.74 -11.99
C GLU A 87 14.67 0.25 -12.03
N ILE A 88 14.30 -0.54 -13.05
CA ILE A 88 12.95 -1.14 -13.13
C ILE A 88 12.70 -2.08 -11.95
N ALA A 89 13.68 -2.90 -11.58
CA ALA A 89 13.56 -3.79 -10.44
C ALA A 89 13.37 -3.03 -9.12
N ALA A 90 14.13 -1.95 -8.90
CA ALA A 90 14.01 -1.09 -7.73
C ALA A 90 12.64 -0.39 -7.67
N ILE A 91 12.17 0.17 -8.79
CA ILE A 91 10.84 0.81 -8.87
C ILE A 91 9.74 -0.21 -8.61
N ASN A 92 9.84 -1.42 -9.16
CA ASN A 92 8.83 -2.45 -8.96
C ASN A 92 8.79 -2.94 -7.50
N ALA A 93 9.95 -3.12 -6.87
CA ALA A 93 10.05 -3.43 -5.44
C ALA A 93 9.46 -2.32 -4.56
N PHE A 94 9.74 -1.06 -4.90
CA PHE A 94 9.14 0.11 -4.26
C PHE A 94 7.61 0.11 -4.38
N ASN A 95 7.08 -0.10 -5.59
CA ASN A 95 5.65 -0.14 -5.83
C ASN A 95 4.98 -1.28 -5.06
N ALA A 96 5.58 -2.46 -5.02
CA ALA A 96 5.10 -3.58 -4.20
C ALA A 96 5.06 -3.21 -2.70
N SER A 97 6.10 -2.55 -2.19
CA SER A 97 6.15 -2.05 -0.81
C SER A 97 5.00 -1.08 -0.52
N VAL A 98 4.75 -0.11 -1.41
CA VAL A 98 3.64 0.85 -1.27
C VAL A 98 2.30 0.12 -1.28
N CYS A 99 2.07 -0.82 -2.20
CA CYS A 99 0.83 -1.62 -2.24
C CYS A 99 0.59 -2.38 -0.92
N LEU A 100 1.63 -2.95 -0.32
CA LEU A 100 1.52 -3.65 0.96
C LEU A 100 1.23 -2.69 2.12
N GLN A 101 1.78 -1.47 2.10
CA GLN A 101 1.45 -0.43 3.10
C GLN A 101 -0.03 -0.02 3.00
N TRP A 102 -0.53 0.19 1.78
CA TRP A 102 -1.94 0.49 1.52
C TRP A 102 -2.86 -0.65 1.98
N ARG A 103 -2.45 -1.91 1.78
CA ARG A 103 -3.15 -3.07 2.29
C ARG A 103 -3.27 -3.04 3.83
N GLU A 104 -2.19 -2.77 4.55
CA GLU A 104 -2.24 -2.65 6.02
C GLU A 104 -3.20 -1.53 6.45
N GLN A 105 -3.16 -0.37 5.77
CA GLN A 105 -4.11 0.71 6.03
C GLN A 105 -5.57 0.30 5.82
N ALA A 106 -5.89 -0.36 4.70
CA ALA A 106 -7.24 -0.85 4.44
C ALA A 106 -7.70 -1.88 5.49
N LEU A 107 -6.80 -2.78 5.92
CA LEU A 107 -7.07 -3.74 6.98
C LEU A 107 -7.32 -3.06 8.33
N GLY A 108 -6.54 -2.03 8.66
CA GLY A 108 -6.70 -1.21 9.86
C GLY A 108 -8.04 -0.49 9.90
N LEU A 109 -8.41 0.19 8.80
CA LEU A 109 -9.70 0.87 8.68
C LEU A 109 -10.88 -0.11 8.79
N ARG A 110 -10.78 -1.28 8.15
CA ARG A 110 -11.80 -2.34 8.27
C ARG A 110 -11.95 -2.83 9.70
N ALA A 111 -10.85 -2.99 10.43
CA ALA A 111 -10.87 -3.40 11.83
C ALA A 111 -11.49 -2.32 12.72
N LEU A 112 -11.14 -1.05 12.51
CA LEU A 112 -11.73 0.09 13.20
C LEU A 112 -13.25 0.12 13.01
N TYR A 113 -13.70 0.06 11.75
CA TYR A 113 -15.12 0.10 11.42
C TYR A 113 -15.92 -1.01 12.14
N ARG A 114 -15.40 -2.23 12.13
CA ARG A 114 -16.03 -3.36 12.83
C ARG A 114 -16.12 -3.16 14.35
N GLN A 115 -15.08 -2.60 14.97
CA GLN A 115 -15.06 -2.34 16.41
C GLN A 115 -16.02 -1.20 16.80
N LEU A 116 -16.09 -0.14 16.00
CA LEU A 116 -17.05 0.95 16.23
C LEU A 116 -18.49 0.43 16.14
N GLN A 117 -18.79 -0.41 15.13
CA GLN A 117 -20.11 -1.04 15.00
C GLN A 117 -20.48 -1.90 16.21
N SER A 118 -19.56 -2.73 16.71
CA SER A 118 -19.83 -3.55 17.90
C SER A 118 -20.08 -2.70 19.14
N THR A 119 -19.28 -1.65 19.37
CA THR A 119 -19.45 -0.75 20.51
C THR A 119 -20.77 0.00 20.47
N MET A 120 -21.18 0.47 19.29
CA MET A 120 -22.50 1.09 19.12
C MET A 120 -23.66 0.13 19.39
N ALA A 121 -23.53 -1.13 18.93
CA ALA A 121 -24.56 -2.15 19.16
C ALA A 121 -24.68 -2.54 20.64
N GLU A 122 -23.55 -2.59 21.36
CA GLU A 122 -23.49 -2.84 22.80
C GLU A 122 -24.13 -1.69 23.58
N ASP A 123 -23.80 -0.45 23.24
CA ASP A 123 -24.37 0.74 23.88
C ASP A 123 -25.89 0.79 23.70
N GLN A 124 -26.38 0.56 22.47
CA GLN A 124 -27.82 0.52 22.18
C GLN A 124 -28.53 -0.62 22.94
N ARG A 125 -27.87 -1.77 23.15
CA ARG A 125 -28.41 -2.88 23.94
C ARG A 125 -28.44 -2.54 25.43
N SER A 126 -27.42 -1.84 25.94
CA SER A 126 -27.35 -1.35 27.32
C SER A 126 -28.49 -0.36 27.62
N LEU A 127 -28.71 0.60 26.73
CA LEU A 127 -29.81 1.56 26.82
C LEU A 127 -31.18 0.87 26.87
N LYS A 128 -31.42 -0.13 26.03
CA LYS A 128 -32.69 -0.88 26.04
C LYS A 128 -32.94 -1.63 27.35
N LYS A 129 -31.89 -2.14 28.01
CA LYS A 129 -32.01 -2.85 29.29
C LYS A 129 -32.28 -1.91 30.48
N GLN A 130 -31.99 -0.62 30.37
CA GLN A 130 -32.24 0.35 31.43
C GLN A 130 -33.67 0.90 31.43
N ILE A 131 -34.45 0.64 30.38
CA ILE A 131 -35.81 1.16 30.17
C ILE A 131 -36.88 0.11 30.53
N ILE A 132 -36.49 -1.15 30.72
CA ILE A 132 -37.35 -2.28 31.14
C ILE A 132 -37.03 -2.59 32.59
#